data_AF-A0A3M1NYX7-F1
#
_entry.id   AF-A0A3M1NYX7-F1
#
_cell.length_a   1.000
_cell.length_b   1.000
_cell.length_c   1.000
_cell.angle_alpha   90.00
_cell.angle_beta   90.00
_cell.angle_gamma   90.00
#
_symmetry.space_group_name_H-M   'P 1'
#
loop_
_entity.id
_entity.type
_entity.pdbx_description
1 polymer ?
#
loop_
_entity_poly.entity_id
_entity_poly.type
_entity_poly.pdbx_seq_one_letter_code
_entity_poly.pdbx_strand_id
1 'polypeptide(L)'
;MPRTYEAILKGDRLTWIGEPPDRQKPTRVQVTILEQVAPARDRGRKMADALAHLARCDAFSEIEDPVAWQRSVRRERPLPGREA
;
A
#
# COMPACT_ATOMS: atom_id res chain seq x y z
N MET A 1 20.74 -11.46 -14.36
CA MET A 1 19.91 -10.93 -13.24
C MET A 1 20.67 -11.15 -11.93
N PRO A 2 20.71 -10.19 -11.00
CA PRO A 2 21.29 -10.42 -9.68
C PRO A 2 20.50 -11.51 -8.94
N ARG A 3 21.20 -12.42 -8.24
CA ARG A 3 20.57 -13.35 -7.30
C ARG A 3 20.47 -12.67 -5.95
N THR A 4 19.29 -12.70 -5.35
CA THR A 4 19.04 -12.20 -3.99
C THR A 4 19.13 -13.36 -3.02
N TYR A 5 19.82 -13.14 -1.90
CA TYR A 5 19.93 -14.09 -0.79
C TYR A 5 19.35 -13.43 0.45
N GLU A 6 18.55 -14.17 1.20
CA GLU A 6 17.97 -13.68 2.45
C GLU A 6 18.90 -13.99 3.62
N ALA A 7 18.98 -13.05 4.56
CA ALA A 7 19.80 -13.17 5.74
C ALA A 7 19.25 -12.34 6.89
N ILE A 8 19.60 -12.74 8.12
CA ILE A 8 19.43 -11.95 9.32
C ILE A 8 20.75 -11.20 9.59
N LEU A 9 20.68 -9.87 9.67
CA LEU A 9 21.79 -9.04 10.14
C LEU A 9 21.74 -8.93 11.67
N LYS A 10 22.80 -9.39 12.36
CA LYS A 10 23.00 -9.21 13.81
C LYS A 10 24.32 -8.48 14.05
N GLY A 11 24.23 -7.21 14.46
CA GLY A 11 25.41 -6.35 14.55
C GLY A 11 26.03 -6.14 13.16
N ASP A 12 27.24 -6.62 12.97
CA ASP A 12 28.01 -6.59 11.72
C ASP A 12 27.99 -7.92 10.94
N ARG A 13 27.28 -8.93 11.44
CA ARG A 13 27.30 -10.29 10.88
C ARG A 13 25.98 -10.67 10.22
N LEU A 14 26.06 -11.08 8.95
CA LEU A 14 24.94 -11.68 8.22
C LEU A 14 24.89 -13.18 8.46
N THR A 15 23.70 -13.70 8.75
CA THR A 15 23.41 -15.14 8.86
C THR A 15 22.36 -15.51 7.83
N TRP A 16 22.70 -16.38 6.88
CA TRP A 16 21.81 -16.74 5.77
C TRP A 16 20.54 -17.45 6.25
N ILE A 17 19.42 -17.13 5.60
CA ILE A 17 18.17 -17.88 5.70
C ILE A 17 18.11 -18.78 4.48
N GLY A 18 18.17 -20.10 4.68
CA GLY A 18 18.23 -21.08 3.59
C GLY A 18 19.65 -21.31 3.07
N GLU A 19 19.76 -21.61 1.77
CA GLU A 19 21.03 -21.98 1.15
C GLU A 19 21.94 -20.75 0.96
N PRO A 20 23.17 -20.78 1.50
CA PRO A 20 24.10 -19.67 1.34
C PRO A 20 24.64 -19.59 -0.10
N PRO A 21 25.10 -18.41 -0.55
CA PRO A 21 25.81 -18.32 -1.82
C PRO A 21 27.11 -19.14 -1.77
N ASP A 22 27.32 -20.02 -2.75
CA ASP A 22 28.59 -20.74 -2.93
C ASP A 22 29.70 -19.77 -3.34
N ARG A 23 30.46 -19.30 -2.35
CA ARG A 23 31.55 -18.33 -2.49
C ARG A 23 32.73 -18.79 -1.65
N GLN A 24 33.77 -19.30 -2.32
CA GLN A 24 35.01 -19.73 -1.66
C GLN A 24 35.95 -18.56 -1.30
N LYS A 25 35.69 -17.36 -1.82
CA LYS A 25 36.52 -16.16 -1.63
C LYS A 25 35.70 -15.03 -1.00
N PRO A 26 36.35 -14.13 -0.23
CA PRO A 26 35.72 -12.90 0.23
C PRO A 26 35.12 -12.13 -0.94
N THR A 27 33.83 -11.82 -0.87
CA THR A 27 33.07 -11.21 -1.96
C THR A 27 32.38 -9.96 -1.43
N ARG A 28 32.54 -8.83 -2.14
CA ARG A 28 31.82 -7.58 -1.82
C ARG A 28 30.33 -7.78 -2.08
N VAL A 29 29.50 -7.37 -1.13
CA VAL A 29 28.03 -7.44 -1.22
C VAL A 29 27.40 -6.08 -1.00
N GLN A 30 26.22 -5.87 -1.58
CA GLN A 30 25.34 -4.76 -1.26
C GLN A 30 24.22 -5.29 -0.37
N VAL A 31 23.92 -4.60 0.73
CA VAL A 31 22.91 -5.00 1.70
C VAL A 31 21.75 -4.01 1.65
N THR A 32 20.53 -4.52 1.51
CA THR A 32 19.30 -3.76 1.65
C THR A 32 18.60 -4.21 2.92
N ILE A 33 18.37 -3.28 3.85
CA ILE A 33 17.67 -3.56 5.11
C ILE A 33 16.16 -3.51 4.84
N LEU A 34 15.48 -4.63 5.08
CA LEU A 34 14.03 -4.69 5.03
C LEU A 34 13.47 -4.28 6.39
N GLU A 35 13.08 -3.01 6.52
CA GLU A 35 12.34 -2.57 7.68
C GLU A 35 10.95 -3.23 7.65
N GLN A 36 10.69 -4.12 8.61
CA GLN A 36 9.31 -4.49 8.93
C GLN A 36 8.67 -3.28 9.58
N VAL A 37 8.08 -2.41 8.75
CA VAL A 37 7.12 -1.43 9.24
C VAL A 37 5.98 -2.27 9.82
N ALA A 38 5.98 -2.43 11.14
CA ALA A 38 4.84 -3.03 11.82
C ALA A 38 3.60 -2.33 11.27
N PRO A 39 2.56 -3.07 10.82
CA PRO A 39 1.33 -2.44 10.41
C PRO A 39 0.91 -1.59 11.61
N ALA A 40 0.94 -0.27 11.45
CA ALA A 40 0.68 0.64 12.57
C ALA A 40 -0.67 0.21 13.12
N ARG A 41 -0.67 -0.33 14.34
CA ARG A 41 -1.81 -1.07 14.93
C ARG A 41 -3.09 -0.22 14.94
N ASP A 42 -2.92 1.10 14.81
CA ASP A 42 -3.96 2.11 14.76
C ASP A 42 -4.22 2.73 13.39
N ARG A 43 -3.55 2.34 12.30
CA ARG A 43 -3.76 2.96 10.97
C ARG A 43 -5.20 2.80 10.51
N GLY A 44 -5.77 1.60 10.67
CA GLY A 44 -7.17 1.32 10.32
C GLY A 44 -8.13 2.15 11.17
N ARG A 45 -7.89 2.23 12.48
CA ARG A 45 -8.71 3.02 13.41
C ARG A 45 -8.64 4.52 13.10
N LYS A 46 -7.44 5.08 12.93
CA LYS A 46 -7.24 6.49 12.57
C LYS A 46 -7.89 6.83 11.22
N MET A 47 -7.82 5.92 10.25
CA MET A 47 -8.51 6.09 8.96
C MET A 47 -10.03 6.13 9.16
N ALA A 48 -10.59 5.20 9.92
CA ALA A 48 -12.02 5.15 10.20
C ALA A 48 -12.50 6.42 10.92
N ASP A 49 -11.76 6.89 11.93
CA ASP A 49 -12.07 8.12 12.66
C ASP A 49 -12.05 9.35 11.75
N ALA A 50 -11.06 9.44 10.84
CA ALA A 50 -10.99 10.52 9.86
C ALA A 50 -12.15 10.49 8.87
N LEU A 51 -12.51 9.32 8.34
CA LEU A 51 -13.66 9.18 7.44
C LEU A 51 -14.99 9.51 8.15
N ALA A 52 -15.15 9.10 9.40
CA ALA A 52 -16.33 9.43 10.22
C ALA A 52 -16.40 10.92 10.57
N HIS A 53 -15.26 11.61 10.69
CA HIS A 53 -15.24 13.06 10.81
C HIS A 53 -15.69 13.72 9.50
N LEU A 54 -15.13 13.33 8.36
CA LEU A 54 -15.50 13.89 7.05
C LEU A 54 -16.99 13.69 6.72
N ALA A 55 -17.55 12.52 7.03
CA ALA A 55 -18.97 12.25 6.82
C ALA A 55 -19.91 13.18 7.63
N ARG A 56 -19.44 13.70 8.77
CA ARG A 56 -20.20 14.65 9.60
C ARG A 56 -20.06 16.11 9.16
N CYS A 57 -19.09 16.43 8.33
CA CYS A 57 -18.86 17.80 7.87
C CYS A 57 -19.90 18.27 6.84
N ASP A 58 -20.77 17.38 6.35
CA ASP A 58 -21.81 17.67 5.36
C ASP A 58 -21.29 18.49 4.16
N ALA A 59 -20.04 18.21 3.75
CA ALA A 59 -19.28 19.05 2.82
C ALA A 59 -19.88 19.12 1.40
N PHE A 60 -20.91 18.33 1.13
CA PHE A 60 -21.61 18.24 -0.15
C PHE A 60 -23.12 18.46 0.02
N SER A 61 -23.54 19.13 1.10
CA SER A 61 -24.94 19.44 1.40
C SER A 61 -25.67 20.20 0.29
N GLU A 62 -24.90 20.94 -0.53
CA GLU A 62 -25.42 21.70 -1.68
C GLU A 62 -25.71 20.83 -2.91
N ILE A 63 -25.33 19.54 -2.90
CA ILE A 63 -25.59 18.61 -3.99
C ILE A 63 -26.95 17.93 -3.76
N GLU A 64 -27.99 18.39 -4.46
CA GLU A 64 -29.35 17.84 -4.34
C GLU A 64 -29.45 16.37 -4.76
N ASP A 65 -28.83 16.00 -5.89
CA ASP A 65 -28.76 14.61 -6.36
C ASP A 65 -27.28 14.21 -6.60
N PRO A 66 -26.65 13.56 -5.61
CA PRO A 66 -25.27 13.10 -5.72
C PRO A 66 -25.03 12.12 -6.88
N VAL A 67 -26.04 11.34 -7.28
CA VAL A 67 -25.92 10.36 -8.36
C VAL A 67 -25.94 11.06 -9.71
N ALA A 68 -26.86 12.00 -9.93
CA ALA A 68 -26.88 12.82 -11.14
C ALA A 68 -25.63 13.68 -11.25
N TRP A 69 -25.17 14.28 -10.14
CA TRP A 69 -23.92 15.03 -10.09
C TRP A 69 -22.71 14.15 -10.45
N GLN A 70 -22.62 12.95 -9.88
CA GLN A 70 -21.52 12.03 -10.21
C GLN A 70 -21.54 11.65 -11.70
N ARG A 71 -22.72 11.35 -12.27
CA ARG A 71 -22.88 11.03 -13.69
C ARG A 71 -22.41 12.18 -14.59
N SER A 72 -22.76 13.42 -14.24
CA SER A 72 -22.36 14.60 -15.00
C SER A 72 -20.85 14.85 -14.93
N VAL A 73 -20.26 14.79 -13.72
CA VAL A 73 -18.81 14.97 -13.51
C VAL A 73 -18.00 13.91 -14.24
N ARG A 74 -18.43 12.65 -14.18
CA ARG A 74 -17.75 11.53 -14.85
C ARG A 74 -18.02 11.45 -16.34
N ARG A 75 -18.94 12.27 -16.87
CA ARG A 75 -19.45 12.16 -18.24
C ARG A 75 -19.82 10.70 -18.55
N GLU A 76 -20.53 10.08 -17.61
CA GLU A 76 -20.87 8.66 -17.70
C GLU A 76 -21.60 8.41 -19.00
N ARG A 77 -21.00 7.57 -19.85
CA ARG A 77 -21.59 7.20 -21.13
C ARG A 77 -22.63 6.11 -20.88
N PRO A 78 -23.81 6.16 -21.53
CA PRO A 78 -24.77 5.09 -21.42
C PRO A 78 -24.11 3.75 -21.80
N LEU A 79 -24.25 2.76 -20.93
CA LEU A 79 -23.81 1.41 -21.25
C LEU A 79 -24.83 0.79 -22.23
N PRO A 80 -24.40 0.16 -23.34
CA PRO A 80 -25.32 -0.53 -24.23
C PRO A 80 -26.11 -1.61 -23.47
N GLY A 81 -27.44 -1.59 -23.59
CA GLY A 81 -28.32 -2.62 -23.02
C GLY A 81 -28.78 -2.40 -21.58
N ARG A 82 -28.54 -1.22 -20.98
CA ARG A 82 -29.14 -0.82 -19.70
C ARG A 82 -30.15 0.30 -19.98
N GLU A 83 -31.42 -0.07 -20.16
CA GLU A 83 -32.50 0.93 -20.23
C GLU A 83 -32.69 1.62 -18.88
N ALA A 84 -33.19 2.85 -18.94
CA ALA A 84 -33.27 3.83 -17.85
C ALA A 84 -34.10 3.38 -16.64
#